data_AF-A0A8C9SCA2-F1
#
_entry.id   AF-A0A8C9SCA2-F1
#
_cell.length_a   1.000
_cell.length_b   1.000
_cell.length_c   1.000
_cell.angle_alpha   90.00
_cell.angle_beta   90.00
_cell.angle_gamma   90.00
#
_symmetry.space_group_name_H-M   'P 1'
#
loop_
_entity.id
_entity.type
_entity.pdbx_description
1 polymer ?
#
loop_
_entity_poly.entity_id
_entity_poly.type
_entity_poly.pdbx_seq_one_letter_code
_entity_poly.pdbx_strand_id
1 'polypeptide(L)'
;MSARKADVEAEQPQLQPQLQPQLQQRPYYSLSDLLFTAAGTFTFLLDVGADAWVATRFYLRGDALWFGLWVGSMAASSVLLQTFSCLWLRYDRELGGRGEAPRALLCAGEPPARSYVLHALQLGFLLRHVSALWQGVRVCCGEARGAEALTYMTHDLSMLRLIETFCESAPQLTLVLYIVLRTNQADLLQGEYRGHALRRRWVCVGLWNPALFALPSAAGLSLAASTISIAWMVVDYHRSLRSFLPEKATQGLGSSAVYFAWNLLLIGARMCCLAMFACALPHCFPLHFLLLWSALVLWARLQRTTFMDSTGGEWLYRAMVGLVWYFSWFNVAEGRTRCRALIYHSFMAVDSVIVVSTWWCLSESEEMQLYAPWLVSALIVSNLLGLLLKLLYYHSFHPTLALPPAAGEDAPDNQVSFRSFSVQASYLWRRQNKRMAYHASCFYVPEHPPPEKRNISVSWGGGTYELSKLEEGMQ
;
A
#
# COMPACT_ATOMS: atom_id res chain seq x y z
N MET A 1 15.14 -28.59 44.50
CA MET A 1 14.98 -27.98 43.16
C MET A 1 13.87 -28.68 42.34
N SER A 2 12.67 -28.89 42.90
CA SER A 2 11.55 -29.53 42.16
C SER A 2 10.16 -28.98 42.52
N ALA A 3 10.09 -27.79 43.14
CA ALA A 3 8.81 -27.21 43.58
C ALA A 3 8.57 -25.78 43.06
N ARG A 4 9.41 -25.28 42.13
CA ARG A 4 9.31 -23.91 41.58
C ARG A 4 8.97 -23.90 40.08
N LYS A 5 8.44 -25.02 39.57
CA LYS A 5 8.05 -25.19 38.17
C LYS A 5 6.53 -25.35 37.98
N ALA A 6 5.77 -25.47 39.07
CA ALA A 6 4.31 -25.64 39.04
C ALA A 6 3.54 -24.30 39.10
N ASP A 7 4.12 -23.25 39.69
CA ASP A 7 3.39 -22.00 39.96
C ASP A 7 3.46 -20.96 38.82
N VAL A 8 4.08 -21.29 37.69
CA VAL A 8 4.10 -20.41 36.48
C VAL A 8 3.12 -20.89 35.41
N GLU A 9 2.49 -22.06 35.59
CA GLU A 9 1.50 -22.61 34.65
C GLU A 9 0.05 -22.16 34.94
N ALA A 10 -0.18 -21.38 36.01
CA ALA A 10 -1.54 -21.10 36.50
C ALA A 10 -2.16 -19.75 36.08
N GLU A 11 -1.49 -18.93 35.26
CA GLU A 11 -2.06 -17.65 34.75
C GLU A 11 -2.04 -17.55 33.21
N GLN A 12 -2.39 -18.64 32.52
CA GLN A 12 -3.03 -18.47 31.20
C GLN A 12 -4.52 -18.23 31.44
N PRO A 13 -5.11 -17.13 30.96
CA PRO A 13 -6.55 -16.95 31.00
C PRO A 13 -7.18 -18.14 30.28
N GLN A 14 -7.98 -18.95 31.01
CA GLN A 14 -8.74 -20.02 30.38
C GLN A 14 -9.69 -19.37 29.36
N LEU A 15 -9.32 -19.52 28.09
CA LEU A 15 -10.11 -19.05 26.97
C LEU A 15 -11.44 -19.78 26.98
N GLN A 16 -12.56 -19.04 27.04
CA GLN A 16 -13.91 -19.60 27.06
C GLN A 16 -14.07 -20.71 26.00
N PRO A 17 -14.64 -21.88 26.36
CA PRO A 17 -14.82 -23.02 25.45
C PRO A 17 -15.61 -22.69 24.16
N GLN A 18 -16.44 -21.65 24.21
CA GLN A 18 -17.25 -21.19 23.07
C GLN A 18 -16.43 -20.49 21.97
N LEU A 19 -15.19 -20.07 22.23
CA LEU A 19 -14.32 -19.42 21.24
C LEU A 19 -13.31 -20.39 20.58
N GLN A 20 -13.17 -21.60 21.11
CA GLN A 20 -12.28 -22.64 20.56
C GLN A 20 -12.61 -23.05 19.10
N PRO A 21 -13.87 -23.13 18.65
CA PRO A 21 -14.18 -23.43 17.26
C PRO A 21 -13.75 -22.32 16.29
N GLN A 22 -13.73 -21.06 16.72
CA GLN A 22 -13.31 -19.92 15.88
C GLN A 22 -11.79 -19.82 15.72
N LEU A 23 -11.02 -20.31 16.71
CA LEU A 23 -9.56 -20.37 16.66
C LEU A 23 -9.02 -21.47 15.75
N GLN A 24 -9.90 -22.37 15.30
CA GLN A 24 -9.55 -23.57 14.55
C GLN A 24 -10.01 -23.49 13.10
N GLN A 25 -10.31 -22.29 12.59
CA GLN A 25 -10.36 -22.07 11.15
C GLN A 25 -8.94 -22.16 10.59
N ARG A 26 -8.53 -23.37 10.19
CA ARG A 26 -7.31 -23.53 9.39
C ARG A 26 -7.49 -22.70 8.12
N PRO A 27 -6.55 -21.79 7.78
CA PRO A 27 -6.59 -21.13 6.49
C PRO A 27 -6.44 -22.23 5.42
N TYR A 28 -7.54 -22.54 4.73
CA TYR A 28 -7.51 -23.44 3.60
C TYR A 28 -6.92 -22.65 2.44
N TYR A 29 -5.61 -22.81 2.22
CA TYR A 29 -4.96 -22.23 1.06
C TYR A 29 -5.43 -22.99 -0.17
N SER A 30 -6.21 -22.32 -1.01
CA SER A 30 -6.85 -22.90 -2.18
C SER A 30 -5.90 -22.93 -3.38
N LEU A 31 -6.21 -23.78 -4.37
CA LEU A 31 -5.48 -23.76 -5.65
C LEU A 31 -5.62 -22.40 -6.36
N SER A 32 -6.72 -21.68 -6.15
CA SER A 32 -6.87 -20.30 -6.62
C SER A 32 -5.89 -19.33 -5.96
N ASP A 33 -5.60 -19.48 -4.67
CA ASP A 33 -4.62 -18.64 -3.97
C ASP A 33 -3.20 -18.94 -4.46
N LEU A 34 -2.91 -20.21 -4.78
CA LEU A 34 -1.67 -20.64 -5.42
C LEU A 34 -1.51 -20.02 -6.80
N LEU A 35 -2.54 -20.16 -7.65
CA LEU A 35 -2.54 -19.57 -8.99
C LEU A 35 -2.37 -18.05 -8.93
N PHE A 36 -2.99 -17.39 -7.96
CA PHE A 36 -2.88 -15.96 -7.76
C PHE A 36 -1.45 -15.56 -7.32
N THR A 37 -0.84 -16.33 -6.42
CA THR A 37 0.55 -16.12 -5.98
C THR A 37 1.55 -16.39 -7.12
N ALA A 38 1.29 -17.41 -7.94
CA ALA A 38 2.06 -17.72 -9.13
C ALA A 38 1.93 -16.62 -10.19
N ALA A 39 0.71 -16.15 -10.45
CA ALA A 39 0.45 -15.03 -11.35
C ALA A 39 1.16 -13.76 -10.87
N GLY A 40 1.12 -13.48 -9.56
CA GLY A 40 1.84 -12.34 -8.98
C GLY A 40 3.36 -12.42 -9.14
N THR A 41 3.93 -13.61 -8.97
CA THR A 41 5.37 -13.86 -9.20
C THR A 41 5.71 -13.73 -10.69
N PHE A 42 4.84 -14.21 -11.57
CA PHE A 42 5.02 -14.07 -13.01
C PHE A 42 4.94 -12.62 -13.47
N THR A 43 3.99 -11.82 -12.95
CA THR A 43 3.93 -10.39 -13.29
C THR A 43 5.16 -9.63 -12.83
N PHE A 44 5.71 -9.95 -11.65
CA PHE A 44 7.00 -9.40 -11.22
C PHE A 44 8.14 -9.71 -12.22
N LEU A 45 8.24 -10.95 -12.71
CA LEU A 45 9.25 -11.30 -13.72
C LEU A 45 9.03 -10.56 -15.05
N LEU A 46 7.77 -10.38 -15.45
CA LEU A 46 7.44 -9.60 -16.64
C LEU A 46 7.80 -8.12 -16.47
N ASP A 47 7.56 -7.53 -15.30
CA ASP A 47 7.90 -6.14 -15.01
C ASP A 47 9.42 -5.94 -15.10
N VAL A 48 10.22 -6.79 -14.45
CA VAL A 48 11.70 -6.77 -14.58
C VAL A 48 12.15 -6.90 -16.03
N GLY A 49 11.51 -7.79 -16.80
CA GLY A 49 11.80 -7.96 -18.23
C GLY A 49 11.42 -6.74 -19.07
N ALA A 50 10.26 -6.13 -18.81
CA ALA A 50 9.80 -4.93 -19.48
C ALA A 50 10.70 -3.72 -19.18
N ASP A 51 11.14 -3.57 -17.94
CA ASP A 51 12.05 -2.49 -17.54
C ASP A 51 13.44 -2.65 -18.17
N ALA A 52 13.97 -3.87 -18.19
CA ALA A 52 15.21 -4.17 -18.89
C ALA A 52 15.11 -3.91 -20.41
N TRP A 53 13.96 -4.24 -21.00
CA TRP A 53 13.68 -3.96 -22.41
C TRP A 53 13.68 -2.45 -22.70
N VAL A 54 12.98 -1.65 -21.89
CA VAL A 54 12.92 -0.18 -22.04
C VAL A 54 14.30 0.44 -21.82
N ALA A 55 15.04 0.01 -20.79
CA ALA A 55 16.41 0.47 -20.56
C ALA A 55 17.34 0.17 -21.76
N THR A 56 17.26 -1.03 -22.33
CA THR A 56 18.03 -1.41 -23.52
C THR A 56 17.69 -0.53 -24.71
N ARG A 57 16.41 -0.16 -24.90
CA ARG A 57 16.00 0.75 -25.97
C ARG A 57 16.60 2.15 -25.80
N PHE A 58 16.64 2.70 -24.59
CA PHE A 58 17.31 3.98 -24.35
C PHE A 58 18.82 3.91 -24.61
N TYR A 59 19.46 2.80 -24.20
CA TYR A 59 20.87 2.58 -24.45
C TYR A 59 21.19 2.50 -25.95
N LEU A 60 20.41 1.70 -26.70
CA LEU A 60 20.59 1.54 -28.16
C LEU A 60 20.33 2.83 -28.95
N ARG A 61 19.47 3.73 -28.43
CA ARG A 61 19.22 5.05 -29.04
C ARG A 61 20.30 6.09 -28.71
N GLY A 62 21.21 5.78 -27.79
CA GLY A 62 22.24 6.72 -27.33
C GLY A 62 21.74 7.78 -26.35
N ASP A 63 20.51 7.63 -25.84
CA ASP A 63 19.87 8.57 -24.93
C ASP A 63 20.36 8.36 -23.48
N ALA A 64 21.60 8.75 -23.20
CA ALA A 64 22.26 8.47 -21.92
C ALA A 64 21.52 9.03 -20.70
N LEU A 65 20.85 10.19 -20.84
CA LEU A 65 20.08 10.80 -19.75
C LEU A 65 18.83 9.98 -19.40
N TRP A 66 18.04 9.57 -20.40
CA TRP A 66 16.84 8.75 -20.17
C TRP A 66 17.21 7.35 -19.67
N PHE A 67 18.26 6.77 -20.24
CA PHE A 67 18.83 5.51 -19.74
C PHE A 67 19.26 5.62 -18.27
N GLY A 68 20.01 6.67 -17.91
CA GLY A 68 20.49 6.89 -16.56
C GLY A 68 19.36 7.13 -15.56
N LEU A 69 18.34 7.91 -15.92
CA LEU A 69 17.15 8.12 -15.09
C LEU A 69 16.36 6.82 -14.89
N TRP A 70 16.19 6.02 -15.94
CA TRP A 70 15.46 4.75 -15.88
C TRP A 70 16.17 3.74 -14.97
N VAL A 71 17.43 3.42 -15.30
CA VAL A 71 18.23 2.46 -14.54
C VAL A 71 18.51 2.96 -13.12
N GLY A 72 18.71 4.27 -12.95
CA GLY A 72 18.88 4.88 -11.63
C GLY A 72 17.64 4.71 -10.74
N SER A 73 16.44 4.88 -11.31
CA SER A 73 15.18 4.63 -10.60
C SER A 73 15.05 3.14 -10.20
N MET A 74 15.35 2.22 -11.12
CA MET A 74 15.33 0.77 -10.84
C MET A 74 16.32 0.41 -9.72
N ALA A 75 17.55 0.91 -9.80
CA ALA A 75 18.60 0.63 -8.83
C ALA A 75 18.24 1.18 -7.44
N ALA A 76 17.70 2.41 -7.37
CA ALA A 76 17.28 3.02 -6.12
C ALA A 76 16.12 2.25 -5.46
N SER A 77 15.10 1.88 -6.24
CA SER A 77 13.98 1.04 -5.78
C SER A 77 14.47 -0.32 -5.29
N SER A 78 15.30 -1.01 -6.07
CA SER A 78 15.88 -2.30 -5.70
C SER A 78 16.65 -2.22 -4.38
N VAL A 79 17.51 -1.22 -4.18
CA VAL A 79 18.23 -1.02 -2.92
C VAL A 79 17.25 -0.83 -1.75
N LEU A 80 16.20 -0.03 -1.93
CA LEU A 80 15.19 0.21 -0.90
C LEU A 80 14.43 -1.09 -0.55
N LEU A 81 13.99 -1.84 -1.56
CA LEU A 81 13.29 -3.12 -1.40
C LEU A 81 14.16 -4.14 -0.68
N GLN A 82 15.42 -4.30 -1.09
CA GLN A 82 16.35 -5.21 -0.45
C GLN A 82 16.65 -4.79 0.99
N THR A 83 16.66 -3.48 1.27
CA THR A 83 16.83 -2.97 2.64
C THR A 83 15.63 -3.35 3.52
N PHE A 84 14.40 -3.07 3.10
CA PHE A 84 13.20 -3.49 3.86
C PHE A 84 13.14 -4.99 4.04
N SER A 85 13.37 -5.73 2.96
CA SER A 85 13.38 -7.18 2.94
C SER A 85 14.44 -7.75 3.89
N CYS A 86 15.65 -7.19 3.90
CA CYS A 86 16.72 -7.58 4.81
C CYS A 86 16.38 -7.28 6.28
N LEU A 87 15.83 -6.09 6.57
CA LEU A 87 15.39 -5.70 7.92
C LEU A 87 14.31 -6.63 8.45
N TRP A 88 13.33 -6.99 7.60
CA TRP A 88 12.28 -7.93 7.97
C TRP A 88 12.82 -9.34 8.18
N LEU A 89 13.75 -9.80 7.34
CA LEU A 89 14.38 -11.11 7.53
C LEU A 89 15.14 -11.19 8.86
N ARG A 90 15.85 -10.11 9.22
CA ARG A 90 16.55 -10.01 10.51
C ARG A 90 15.56 -10.13 11.66
N TYR A 91 14.47 -9.36 11.61
CA TYR A 91 13.42 -9.40 12.62
C TYR A 91 12.77 -10.78 12.76
N ASP A 92 12.47 -11.44 11.64
CA ASP A 92 11.80 -12.75 11.65
C ASP A 92 12.71 -13.85 12.21
N ARG A 93 14.02 -13.75 12.00
CA ARG A 93 15.01 -14.64 12.65
C ARG A 93 15.12 -14.41 14.14
N GLU A 94 15.09 -13.15 14.59
CA GLU A 94 15.10 -12.81 16.03
C GLU A 94 13.86 -13.38 16.73
N LEU A 95 12.68 -13.34 16.08
CA LEU A 95 11.46 -13.98 16.56
C LEU A 95 11.56 -15.52 16.57
N GLY A 96 12.16 -16.11 15.52
CA GLY A 96 12.39 -17.55 15.43
C GLY A 96 13.29 -18.08 16.54
N GLY A 97 14.36 -17.35 16.87
CA GLY A 97 15.24 -17.67 17.99
C GLY A 97 14.56 -17.62 19.36
N ARG A 98 13.50 -16.83 19.51
CA ARG A 98 12.67 -16.75 20.72
C ARG A 98 11.54 -17.80 20.76
N GLY A 99 11.38 -18.59 19.70
CA GLY A 99 10.30 -19.58 19.59
C GLY A 99 8.92 -18.98 19.31
N GLU A 100 8.85 -17.70 18.94
CA GLU A 100 7.60 -16.95 18.71
C GLU A 100 7.17 -16.94 17.23
N ALA A 101 8.08 -17.27 16.30
CA ALA A 101 7.78 -17.29 14.85
C ALA A 101 7.17 -18.62 14.37
N PRO A 102 6.40 -18.62 13.27
CA PRO A 102 5.96 -19.84 12.61
C PRO A 102 7.17 -20.72 12.24
N ARG A 103 7.20 -21.96 12.73
CA ARG A 103 8.31 -22.92 12.53
C ARG A 103 8.64 -23.22 11.06
N ALA A 104 7.73 -22.90 10.13
CA ALA A 104 7.86 -23.13 8.70
C ALA A 104 8.32 -21.91 7.90
N LEU A 105 8.76 -20.81 8.54
CA LEU A 105 9.45 -19.75 7.81
C LEU A 105 10.74 -20.33 7.23
N LEU A 106 10.84 -20.33 5.89
CA LEU A 106 11.82 -21.06 5.06
C LEU A 106 13.32 -20.82 5.37
N CYS A 107 13.65 -20.01 6.36
CA CYS A 107 15.00 -19.65 6.76
C CYS A 107 15.40 -20.13 8.15
N ALA A 108 14.59 -20.94 8.84
CA ALA A 108 14.91 -21.43 10.19
C ALA A 108 16.15 -22.36 10.23
N GLY A 109 16.51 -22.99 9.09
CA GLY A 109 17.67 -23.90 8.99
C GLY A 109 18.80 -23.42 8.08
N GLU A 110 18.63 -22.34 7.31
CA GLU A 110 19.64 -21.81 6.40
C GLU A 110 20.62 -20.87 7.14
N PRO A 111 21.93 -20.92 6.85
CA PRO A 111 22.90 -20.05 7.51
C PRO A 111 22.57 -18.57 7.24
N PRO A 112 22.56 -17.70 8.27
CA PRO A 112 22.14 -16.31 8.13
C PRO A 112 22.94 -15.55 7.07
N ALA A 113 24.24 -15.86 6.95
CA ALA A 113 25.14 -15.30 5.97
C ALA A 113 24.65 -15.46 4.52
N ARG A 114 24.08 -16.61 4.15
CA ARG A 114 23.63 -16.86 2.77
C ARG A 114 22.51 -15.93 2.34
N SER A 115 21.52 -15.72 3.20
CA SER A 115 20.40 -14.82 2.86
C SER A 115 20.85 -13.36 2.81
N TYR A 116 21.73 -12.92 3.71
CA TYR A 116 22.28 -11.56 3.66
C TYR A 116 23.14 -11.32 2.42
N VAL A 117 23.95 -12.30 2.01
CA VAL A 117 24.70 -12.25 0.76
C VAL A 117 23.76 -12.16 -0.44
N LEU A 118 22.66 -12.92 -0.46
CA LEU A 118 21.68 -12.84 -1.55
C LEU A 118 20.97 -11.48 -1.60
N HIS A 119 20.69 -10.83 -0.46
CA HIS A 119 20.20 -9.45 -0.44
C HIS A 119 21.25 -8.46 -0.96
N ALA A 120 22.53 -8.64 -0.60
CA ALA A 120 23.63 -7.81 -1.12
C ALA A 120 23.84 -7.97 -2.63
N LEU A 121 23.60 -9.18 -3.16
CA LEU A 121 23.60 -9.48 -4.59
C LEU A 121 22.28 -9.12 -5.30
N GLN A 122 21.35 -8.42 -4.63
CA GLN A 122 20.03 -8.04 -5.16
C GLN A 122 19.11 -9.21 -5.57
N LEU A 123 19.40 -10.43 -5.12
CA LEU A 123 18.59 -11.64 -5.38
C LEU A 123 17.61 -11.98 -4.25
N GLY A 124 17.70 -11.29 -3.11
CA GLY A 124 16.90 -11.60 -1.92
C GLY A 124 15.38 -11.46 -2.12
N PHE A 125 14.93 -10.42 -2.82
CA PHE A 125 13.52 -10.23 -3.17
C PHE A 125 12.95 -11.32 -4.09
N LEU A 126 13.71 -11.74 -5.11
CA LEU A 126 13.34 -12.85 -5.99
C LEU A 126 13.23 -14.16 -5.20
N LEU A 127 14.19 -14.42 -4.31
CA LEU A 127 14.16 -15.60 -3.45
C LEU A 127 12.89 -15.67 -2.62
N ARG A 128 12.39 -14.54 -2.09
CA ARG A 128 11.14 -14.52 -1.32
C ARG A 128 9.93 -14.94 -2.14
N HIS A 129 9.84 -14.49 -3.39
CA HIS A 129 8.78 -14.90 -4.30
C HIS A 129 8.83 -16.40 -4.61
N VAL A 130 10.01 -16.90 -4.99
CA VAL A 130 10.20 -18.33 -5.27
C VAL A 130 9.90 -19.18 -4.02
N SER A 131 10.30 -18.70 -2.84
CA SER A 131 10.04 -19.39 -1.57
C SER A 131 8.56 -19.45 -1.23
N ALA A 132 7.83 -18.34 -1.37
CA ALA A 132 6.38 -18.32 -1.16
C ALA A 132 5.65 -19.23 -2.15
N LEU A 133 6.04 -19.22 -3.43
CA LEU A 133 5.48 -20.09 -4.46
C LEU A 133 5.74 -21.57 -4.15
N TRP A 134 6.97 -21.93 -3.79
CA TRP A 134 7.34 -23.30 -3.41
C TRP A 134 6.55 -23.79 -2.21
N GLN A 135 6.42 -22.95 -1.17
CA GLN A 135 5.61 -23.28 0.01
C GLN A 135 4.13 -23.41 -0.34
N GLY A 136 3.62 -22.57 -1.24
CA GLY A 136 2.27 -22.68 -1.78
C GLY A 136 2.00 -24.04 -2.44
N VAL A 137 2.93 -24.51 -3.29
CA VAL A 137 2.84 -25.84 -3.92
C VAL A 137 2.82 -26.94 -2.85
N ARG A 138 3.71 -26.89 -1.85
CA ARG A 138 3.75 -27.88 -0.76
C ARG A 138 2.45 -27.97 0.03
N VAL A 139 1.86 -26.82 0.38
CA VAL A 139 0.59 -26.76 1.10
C VAL A 139 -0.55 -27.33 0.25
N CYS A 140 -0.61 -27.00 -1.05
CA CYS A 140 -1.58 -27.59 -1.98
C CYS A 140 -1.39 -29.10 -2.19
N CYS A 141 -0.15 -29.60 -2.12
CA CYS A 141 0.16 -31.03 -2.19
C CYS A 141 -0.11 -31.81 -0.89
N GLY A 142 -0.71 -31.18 0.14
CA GLY A 142 -1.19 -31.85 1.35
C GLY A 142 -0.38 -31.58 2.62
N GLU A 143 0.68 -30.76 2.57
CA GLU A 143 1.47 -30.42 3.76
C GLU A 143 0.86 -29.25 4.56
N ALA A 144 -0.16 -29.57 5.37
CA ALA A 144 -0.91 -28.57 6.15
C ALA A 144 -0.08 -27.78 7.19
N ARG A 145 1.11 -28.26 7.57
CA ARG A 145 1.99 -27.59 8.56
C ARG A 145 2.57 -26.26 8.05
N GLY A 146 2.45 -25.97 6.76
CA GLY A 146 3.03 -24.80 6.10
C GLY A 146 2.10 -23.60 5.88
N ALA A 147 0.79 -23.74 6.12
CA ALA A 147 -0.20 -22.75 5.69
C ALA A 147 -0.07 -21.40 6.41
N GLU A 148 0.19 -21.40 7.73
CA GLU A 148 0.37 -20.17 8.50
C GLU A 148 1.61 -19.38 8.06
N ALA A 149 2.72 -20.07 7.79
CA ALA A 149 3.94 -19.44 7.27
C ALA A 149 3.75 -18.91 5.85
N LEU A 150 2.97 -19.60 5.02
CA LEU A 150 2.63 -19.14 3.67
C LEU A 150 1.84 -17.83 3.71
N THR A 151 0.79 -17.77 4.52
CA THR A 151 0.00 -16.54 4.73
C THR A 151 0.87 -15.40 5.26
N TYR A 152 1.80 -15.68 6.17
CA TYR A 152 2.76 -14.69 6.66
C TYR A 152 3.64 -14.13 5.53
N MET A 153 4.14 -15.01 4.65
CA MET A 153 5.00 -14.60 3.53
C MET A 153 4.25 -13.85 2.43
N THR A 154 3.03 -14.25 2.09
CA THR A 154 2.21 -13.54 1.09
C THR A 154 1.86 -12.13 1.55
N HIS A 155 1.65 -11.95 2.86
CA HIS A 155 1.47 -10.65 3.48
C HIS A 155 2.69 -9.73 3.35
N ASP A 156 3.90 -10.24 3.63
CA ASP A 156 5.12 -9.44 3.43
C ASP A 156 5.37 -9.13 1.95
N LEU A 157 5.09 -10.09 1.06
CA LEU A 157 5.25 -9.90 -0.38
C LEU A 157 4.33 -8.83 -0.92
N SER A 158 3.05 -8.83 -0.55
CA SER A 158 2.11 -7.79 -1.02
C SER A 158 2.51 -6.40 -0.52
N MET A 159 3.06 -6.29 0.69
CA MET A 159 3.61 -5.03 1.18
C MET A 159 4.87 -4.59 0.42
N LEU A 160 5.82 -5.50 0.14
CA LEU A 160 7.03 -5.16 -0.64
C LEU A 160 6.70 -4.75 -2.08
N ARG A 161 5.74 -5.43 -2.71
CA ARG A 161 5.26 -5.08 -4.06
C ARG A 161 4.58 -3.72 -4.09
N LEU A 162 3.82 -3.37 -3.04
CA LEU A 162 3.28 -2.02 -2.92
C LEU A 162 4.40 -0.97 -2.87
N ILE A 163 5.47 -1.23 -2.12
CA ILE A 163 6.63 -0.33 -2.04
C ILE A 163 7.29 -0.21 -3.42
N GLU A 164 7.56 -1.34 -4.09
CA GLU A 164 8.15 -1.39 -5.44
C GLU A 164 7.35 -0.54 -6.44
N THR A 165 6.03 -0.75 -6.44
CA THR A 165 5.10 -0.05 -7.33
C THR A 165 5.23 1.48 -7.23
N PHE A 166 5.34 2.02 -6.01
CA PHE A 166 5.44 3.47 -5.80
C PHE A 166 6.87 4.01 -5.86
N CYS A 167 7.88 3.16 -5.71
CA CYS A 167 9.30 3.54 -5.79
C CYS A 167 9.86 3.48 -7.21
N GLU A 168 9.28 2.63 -8.06
CA GLU A 168 9.78 2.32 -9.39
C GLU A 168 8.73 2.57 -10.46
N SER A 169 7.64 1.78 -10.45
CA SER A 169 6.65 1.77 -11.53
C SER A 169 5.95 3.11 -11.67
N ALA A 170 5.61 3.78 -10.56
CA ALA A 170 4.92 5.07 -10.59
C ALA A 170 5.82 6.20 -11.15
N PRO A 171 7.03 6.45 -10.62
CA PRO A 171 7.97 7.40 -11.23
C PRO A 171 8.31 7.09 -12.69
N GLN A 172 8.52 5.83 -13.05
CA GLN A 172 8.78 5.42 -14.43
C GLN A 172 7.61 5.71 -15.35
N LEU A 173 6.37 5.40 -14.94
CA LEU A 173 5.19 5.72 -15.75
C LEU A 173 4.99 7.24 -15.87
N THR A 174 5.28 8.04 -14.83
CA THR A 174 5.33 9.52 -14.95
C THR A 174 6.38 9.97 -15.97
N LEU A 175 7.56 9.34 -15.98
CA LEU A 175 8.62 9.61 -16.95
C LEU A 175 8.19 9.24 -18.38
N VAL A 176 7.58 8.07 -18.60
CA VAL A 176 7.06 7.68 -19.92
C VAL A 176 5.97 8.64 -20.38
N LEU A 177 5.02 9.01 -19.51
CA LEU A 177 4.00 10.01 -19.82
C LEU A 177 4.63 11.34 -20.23
N TYR A 178 5.64 11.82 -19.50
CA TYR A 178 6.38 13.03 -19.86
C TYR A 178 7.02 12.93 -21.24
N ILE A 179 7.67 11.80 -21.56
CA ILE A 179 8.33 11.64 -22.87
C ILE A 179 7.28 11.62 -23.99
N VAL A 180 6.17 10.89 -23.80
CA VAL A 180 5.07 10.82 -24.78
C VAL A 180 4.45 12.20 -25.02
N LEU A 181 4.16 12.95 -23.95
CA LEU A 181 3.60 14.30 -24.04
C LEU A 181 4.57 15.29 -24.69
N ARG A 182 5.87 15.19 -24.41
CA ARG A 182 6.89 16.12 -24.95
C ARG A 182 7.23 15.86 -26.41
N THR A 183 7.32 14.60 -26.81
CA THR A 183 7.82 14.22 -28.15
C THR A 183 6.73 14.03 -29.18
N ASN A 184 5.45 14.00 -28.77
CA ASN A 184 4.29 13.63 -29.61
C ASN A 184 4.51 12.31 -30.39
N GLN A 185 5.46 11.48 -29.94
CA GLN A 185 5.94 10.28 -30.60
C GLN A 185 5.71 9.11 -29.65
N ALA A 186 4.72 8.29 -29.99
CA ALA A 186 4.43 7.00 -29.36
C ALA A 186 5.51 5.92 -29.68
N ASP A 187 6.55 6.29 -30.41
CA ASP A 187 7.53 5.39 -31.04
C ASP A 187 8.50 4.75 -30.03
N LEU A 188 8.46 5.13 -28.75
CA LEU A 188 9.24 4.51 -27.67
C LEU A 188 8.62 3.20 -27.15
N LEU A 189 7.29 3.09 -27.14
CA LEU A 189 6.55 1.91 -26.68
C LEU A 189 6.18 0.96 -27.83
N GLN A 190 6.41 1.40 -29.08
CA GLN A 190 6.20 0.57 -30.26
C GLN A 190 7.46 -0.27 -30.52
N GLY A 191 7.33 -1.58 -30.32
CA GLY A 191 8.09 -2.54 -31.12
C GLY A 191 7.82 -2.23 -32.59
N GLU A 192 8.88 -1.93 -33.31
CA GLU A 192 8.92 -1.46 -34.69
C GLU A 192 8.04 -2.30 -35.65
N TYR A 193 6.79 -1.86 -35.89
CA TYR A 193 6.07 -2.24 -37.10
C TYR A 193 6.43 -1.23 -38.20
N ARG A 194 7.45 -1.62 -38.96
CA ARG A 194 7.99 -0.92 -40.12
C ARG A 194 6.91 -0.72 -41.18
N GLY A 195 6.27 0.45 -41.16
CA GLY A 195 5.21 0.85 -42.09
C GLY A 195 5.22 2.35 -42.39
N HIS A 196 6.40 2.98 -42.47
CA HIS A 196 6.57 4.41 -42.72
C HIS A 196 6.00 4.93 -44.05
N ALA A 197 5.53 4.05 -44.95
CA ALA A 197 4.98 4.45 -46.25
C ALA A 197 3.46 4.73 -46.24
N LEU A 198 2.70 4.23 -45.25
CA LEU A 198 1.24 4.43 -45.23
C LEU A 198 0.80 5.63 -44.38
N ARG A 199 1.55 6.00 -43.33
CA ARG A 199 1.16 7.08 -42.41
C ARG A 199 1.07 8.47 -43.06
N ARG A 200 1.85 8.75 -44.12
CA ARG A 200 1.77 10.03 -44.86
C ARG A 200 0.58 10.11 -45.81
N ARG A 201 0.00 8.99 -46.23
CA ARG A 201 -1.11 8.99 -47.20
C ARG A 201 -2.48 9.22 -46.58
N TRP A 202 -2.64 8.89 -45.30
CA TRP A 202 -3.89 9.11 -44.55
C TRP A 202 -4.04 10.52 -43.98
N VAL A 203 -2.95 11.29 -43.88
CA VAL A 203 -2.99 12.72 -43.50
C VAL A 203 -3.60 13.58 -44.62
N CYS A 204 -3.61 13.09 -45.86
CA CYS A 204 -4.07 13.86 -47.03
C CYS A 204 -5.48 13.49 -47.53
N VAL A 205 -6.17 12.53 -46.92
CA VAL A 205 -7.57 12.23 -47.26
C VAL A 205 -8.43 12.67 -46.09
N GLY A 206 -9.08 13.83 -46.24
CA GLY A 206 -9.89 14.51 -45.23
C GLY A 206 -11.15 13.76 -44.78
N LEU A 207 -11.01 12.55 -44.25
CA LEU A 207 -12.02 11.88 -43.44
C LEU A 207 -11.55 11.88 -41.97
N TRP A 208 -11.74 13.02 -41.33
CA TRP A 208 -11.69 13.17 -39.88
C TRP A 208 -12.91 12.46 -39.27
N ASN A 209 -12.73 11.19 -38.88
CA ASN A 209 -13.76 10.47 -38.14
C ASN A 209 -13.35 10.38 -36.65
N PRO A 210 -14.05 11.06 -35.72
CA PRO A 210 -13.71 11.03 -34.30
C PRO A 210 -13.82 9.64 -33.66
N ALA A 211 -14.52 8.69 -34.32
CA ALA A 211 -14.60 7.29 -33.87
C ALA A 211 -13.26 6.52 -34.02
N LEU A 212 -12.34 6.97 -34.88
CA LEU A 212 -11.02 6.34 -35.06
C LEU A 212 -9.99 6.77 -34.00
N PHE A 213 -10.25 7.84 -33.25
CA PHE A 213 -9.51 8.19 -32.04
C PHE A 213 -9.86 7.28 -30.84
N ALA A 214 -10.89 6.44 -30.96
CA ALA A 214 -11.30 5.50 -29.92
C ALA A 214 -10.51 4.16 -29.94
N LEU A 215 -9.64 3.93 -30.93
CA LEU A 215 -8.67 2.83 -30.87
C LEU A 215 -7.42 3.34 -30.15
N PRO A 216 -7.14 2.87 -28.92
CA PRO A 216 -5.98 3.32 -28.18
C PRO A 216 -4.72 2.99 -28.98
N SER A 217 -3.88 4.00 -29.23
CA SER A 217 -2.55 3.77 -29.78
C SER A 217 -1.82 2.74 -28.92
N ALA A 218 -0.90 1.95 -29.49
CA ALA A 218 -0.15 0.94 -28.72
C ALA A 218 0.53 1.55 -27.47
N ALA A 219 0.96 2.81 -27.55
CA ALA A 219 1.46 3.57 -26.39
C ALA A 219 0.37 3.84 -25.35
N GLY A 220 -0.82 4.27 -25.77
CA GLY A 220 -1.96 4.45 -24.86
C GLY A 220 -2.37 3.15 -24.15
N LEU A 221 -2.34 2.01 -24.86
CA LEU A 221 -2.58 0.68 -24.27
C LEU A 221 -1.52 0.32 -23.23
N SER A 222 -0.24 0.57 -23.51
CA SER A 222 0.84 0.29 -22.55
C SER A 222 0.75 1.18 -21.32
N LEU A 223 0.48 2.47 -21.48
CA LEU A 223 0.28 3.41 -20.36
C LEU A 223 -0.92 3.01 -19.50
N ALA A 224 -2.02 2.61 -20.14
CA ALA A 224 -3.19 2.10 -19.44
C ALA A 224 -2.88 0.80 -18.69
N ALA A 225 -2.15 -0.14 -19.31
CA ALA A 225 -1.73 -1.39 -18.68
C ALA A 225 -0.85 -1.16 -17.45
N SER A 226 0.13 -0.24 -17.53
CA SER A 226 0.97 0.13 -16.38
C SER A 226 0.15 0.77 -15.26
N THR A 227 -0.79 1.67 -15.58
CA THR A 227 -1.67 2.29 -14.56
C THR A 227 -2.59 1.25 -13.91
N ILE A 228 -3.13 0.31 -14.70
CA ILE A 228 -3.91 -0.83 -14.22
C ILE A 228 -3.09 -1.71 -13.29
N SER A 229 -1.83 -2.00 -13.65
CA SER A 229 -0.91 -2.79 -12.81
C SER A 229 -0.71 -2.12 -11.45
N ILE A 230 -0.42 -0.82 -11.43
CA ILE A 230 -0.27 -0.05 -10.19
C ILE A 230 -1.54 -0.12 -9.32
N ALA A 231 -2.71 0.13 -9.91
CA ALA A 231 -3.98 0.06 -9.18
C ALA A 231 -4.29 -1.36 -8.67
N TRP A 232 -3.89 -2.39 -9.41
CA TRP A 232 -4.02 -3.78 -9.01
C TRP A 232 -3.11 -4.13 -7.83
N MET A 233 -1.88 -3.62 -7.79
CA MET A 233 -0.97 -3.80 -6.65
C MET A 233 -1.53 -3.21 -5.35
N VAL A 234 -2.22 -2.06 -5.44
CA VAL A 234 -2.91 -1.46 -4.28
C VAL A 234 -4.08 -2.34 -3.81
N VAL A 235 -4.83 -2.94 -4.73
CA VAL A 235 -5.90 -3.91 -4.40
C VAL A 235 -5.34 -5.17 -3.77
N ASP A 236 -4.24 -5.71 -4.30
CA ASP A 236 -3.59 -6.93 -3.80
C ASP A 236 -3.13 -6.76 -2.34
N TYR A 237 -2.45 -5.63 -2.06
CA TYR A 237 -2.12 -5.24 -0.70
C TYR A 237 -3.36 -5.14 0.19
N HIS A 238 -4.43 -4.49 -0.28
CA HIS A 238 -5.64 -4.30 0.50
C HIS A 238 -6.40 -5.62 0.77
N ARG A 239 -6.37 -6.57 -0.16
CA ARG A 239 -6.88 -7.94 0.05
C ARG A 239 -6.07 -8.65 1.12
N SER A 240 -4.76 -8.54 1.07
CA SER A 240 -3.84 -9.06 2.10
C SER A 240 -4.11 -8.42 3.46
N LEU A 241 -4.57 -7.17 3.52
CA LEU A 241 -4.97 -6.50 4.75
C LEU A 241 -6.29 -7.02 5.31
N ARG A 242 -7.25 -7.36 4.43
CA ARG A 242 -8.57 -7.88 4.82
C ARG A 242 -8.54 -9.30 5.35
N SER A 243 -7.54 -10.10 5.02
CA SER A 243 -7.38 -11.47 5.54
C SER A 243 -7.26 -11.51 7.09
N PHE A 244 -6.91 -10.38 7.71
CA PHE A 244 -6.86 -10.20 9.16
C PHE A 244 -8.24 -10.00 9.82
N LEU A 245 -9.32 -9.87 9.05
CA LEU A 245 -10.69 -9.71 9.55
C LEU A 245 -11.41 -11.07 9.65
N PRO A 246 -11.69 -11.59 10.86
CA PRO A 246 -12.22 -12.94 11.05
C PRO A 246 -13.61 -13.19 10.40
N GLU A 247 -14.47 -12.17 10.30
CA GLU A 247 -15.83 -12.32 9.75
C GLU A 247 -16.00 -11.79 8.31
N LYS A 248 -15.02 -11.06 7.77
CA LYS A 248 -15.10 -10.39 6.45
C LYS A 248 -13.84 -10.63 5.59
N ALA A 249 -13.19 -11.77 5.79
CA ALA A 249 -11.91 -12.12 5.20
C ALA A 249 -11.90 -12.11 3.66
N THR A 250 -13.04 -12.39 3.01
CA THR A 250 -13.15 -12.42 1.54
C THR A 250 -13.76 -11.12 1.00
N GLN A 251 -12.94 -10.32 0.33
CA GLN A 251 -13.41 -9.14 -0.39
C GLN A 251 -14.25 -9.57 -1.60
N GLY A 252 -15.57 -9.31 -1.55
CA GLY A 252 -16.45 -9.56 -2.70
C GLY A 252 -15.99 -8.83 -3.96
N LEU A 253 -16.24 -9.42 -5.13
CA LEU A 253 -15.79 -8.89 -6.44
C LEU A 253 -16.20 -7.43 -6.65
N GLY A 254 -17.43 -7.05 -6.30
CA GLY A 254 -17.90 -5.66 -6.40
C GLY A 254 -17.11 -4.69 -5.50
N SER A 255 -16.85 -5.06 -4.24
CA SER A 255 -16.03 -4.25 -3.33
C SER A 255 -14.59 -4.11 -3.83
N SER A 256 -14.03 -5.16 -4.46
CA SER A 256 -12.72 -5.10 -5.11
C SER A 256 -12.72 -4.20 -6.33
N ALA A 257 -13.76 -4.27 -7.17
CA ALA A 257 -13.87 -3.49 -8.39
C ALA A 257 -13.99 -1.99 -8.08
N VAL A 258 -14.81 -1.61 -7.09
CA VAL A 258 -14.90 -0.20 -6.65
C VAL A 258 -13.56 0.26 -6.06
N TYR A 259 -12.91 -0.57 -5.23
CA TYR A 259 -11.61 -0.23 -4.66
C TYR A 259 -10.51 -0.05 -5.72
N PHE A 260 -10.52 -0.90 -6.74
CA PHE A 260 -9.64 -0.79 -7.91
C PHE A 260 -9.93 0.49 -8.70
N ALA A 261 -11.20 0.75 -9.00
CA ALA A 261 -11.60 1.86 -9.87
C ALA A 261 -11.24 3.23 -9.28
N TRP A 262 -11.47 3.48 -7.98
CA TRP A 262 -11.11 4.77 -7.40
C TRP A 262 -9.59 4.98 -7.35
N ASN A 263 -8.81 3.93 -7.07
CA ASN A 263 -7.35 4.01 -7.12
C ASN A 263 -6.85 4.28 -8.53
N LEU A 264 -7.39 3.57 -9.54
CA LEU A 264 -7.04 3.76 -10.94
C LEU A 264 -7.24 5.22 -11.38
N LEU A 265 -8.38 5.81 -11.04
CA LEU A 265 -8.72 7.18 -11.41
C LEU A 265 -7.83 8.21 -10.70
N LEU A 266 -7.65 8.10 -9.37
CA LEU A 266 -6.86 9.06 -8.61
C LEU A 266 -5.37 8.97 -8.93
N ILE A 267 -4.81 7.76 -8.99
CA ILE A 267 -3.39 7.55 -9.30
C ILE A 267 -3.11 7.97 -10.75
N GLY A 268 -3.93 7.49 -11.70
CA GLY A 268 -3.76 7.85 -13.11
C GLY A 268 -3.83 9.36 -13.34
N ALA A 269 -4.82 10.04 -12.75
CA ALA A 269 -4.93 11.50 -12.87
C ALA A 269 -3.71 12.22 -12.25
N ARG A 270 -3.22 11.76 -11.09
CA ARG A 270 -2.02 12.32 -10.46
C ARG A 270 -0.78 12.20 -11.35
N MET A 271 -0.57 11.05 -11.97
CA MET A 271 0.59 10.80 -12.83
C MET A 271 0.55 11.66 -14.08
N CYS A 272 -0.62 11.85 -14.68
CA CYS A 272 -0.81 12.78 -15.80
C CYS A 272 -0.54 14.23 -15.39
N CYS A 273 -1.04 14.70 -14.24
CA CYS A 273 -0.73 16.04 -13.74
C CYS A 273 0.77 16.27 -13.58
N LEU A 274 1.48 15.31 -12.96
CA LEU A 274 2.92 15.38 -12.75
C LEU A 274 3.71 15.36 -14.06
N ALA A 275 3.29 14.56 -15.04
CA ALA A 275 3.90 14.52 -16.36
C ALA A 275 3.72 15.86 -17.10
N MET A 276 2.53 16.45 -17.04
CA MET A 276 2.26 17.79 -17.58
C MET A 276 3.14 18.85 -16.93
N PHE A 277 3.32 18.80 -15.60
CA PHE A 277 4.25 19.69 -14.90
C PHE A 277 5.68 19.58 -15.45
N ALA A 278 6.17 18.35 -15.59
CA ALA A 278 7.51 18.08 -16.07
C ALA A 278 7.69 18.58 -17.52
N CYS A 279 6.63 18.53 -18.35
CA CYS A 279 6.66 19.09 -19.71
C CYS A 279 6.82 20.61 -19.71
N ALA A 280 6.18 21.32 -18.76
CA ALA A 280 6.28 22.77 -18.67
C ALA A 280 7.61 23.24 -18.03
N LEU A 281 8.03 22.62 -16.92
CA LEU A 281 9.20 23.03 -16.15
C LEU A 281 10.03 21.82 -15.68
N PRO A 282 10.80 21.18 -16.58
CA PRO A 282 11.56 19.97 -16.25
C PRO A 282 12.60 20.19 -15.14
N HIS A 283 13.19 21.39 -15.06
CA HIS A 283 14.16 21.74 -14.03
C HIS A 283 13.53 21.98 -12.65
N CYS A 284 12.26 22.39 -12.59
CA CYS A 284 11.55 22.61 -11.33
C CYS A 284 10.90 21.33 -10.79
N PHE A 285 10.74 20.29 -11.61
CA PHE A 285 10.14 19.02 -11.19
C PHE A 285 10.85 18.37 -9.99
N PRO A 286 12.20 18.23 -9.95
CA PRO A 286 12.88 17.68 -8.79
C PRO A 286 12.70 18.54 -7.53
N LEU A 287 12.66 19.86 -7.69
CA LEU A 287 12.42 20.78 -6.57
C LEU A 287 11.00 20.60 -6.00
N HIS A 288 9.99 20.52 -6.87
CA HIS A 288 8.62 20.22 -6.48
C HIS A 288 8.53 18.89 -5.72
N PHE A 289 9.13 17.83 -6.26
CA PHE A 289 9.17 16.53 -5.61
C PHE A 289 9.80 16.61 -4.22
N LEU A 290 10.99 17.22 -4.08
CA LEU A 290 11.70 17.30 -2.81
C LEU A 290 10.93 18.13 -1.76
N LEU A 291 10.29 19.23 -2.18
CA LEU A 291 9.48 20.06 -1.30
C LEU A 291 8.26 19.30 -0.78
N LEU A 292 7.46 18.71 -1.69
CA LEU A 292 6.28 17.93 -1.28
C LEU A 292 6.67 16.70 -0.47
N TRP A 293 7.67 15.95 -0.91
CA TRP A 293 8.14 14.76 -0.20
C TRP A 293 8.59 15.12 1.22
N SER A 294 9.35 16.20 1.40
CA SER A 294 9.77 16.64 2.73
C SER A 294 8.59 17.01 3.63
N ALA A 295 7.57 17.68 3.09
CA ALA A 295 6.34 18.01 3.82
C ALA A 295 5.55 16.75 4.21
N LEU A 296 5.44 15.77 3.31
CA LEU A 296 4.76 14.50 3.54
C LEU A 296 5.52 13.62 4.56
N VAL A 297 6.84 13.58 4.49
CA VAL A 297 7.68 12.91 5.50
C VAL A 297 7.53 13.58 6.86
N LEU A 298 7.55 14.93 6.91
CA LEU A 298 7.29 15.66 8.15
C LEU A 298 5.90 15.32 8.70
N TRP A 299 4.88 15.25 7.85
CA TRP A 299 3.55 14.86 8.26
C TRP A 299 3.50 13.41 8.79
N ALA A 300 4.23 12.48 8.19
CA ALA A 300 4.37 11.11 8.69
C ALA A 300 5.07 11.08 10.06
N ARG A 301 6.09 11.92 10.28
CA ARG A 301 6.76 12.09 11.58
C ARG A 301 5.79 12.60 12.64
N LEU A 302 4.95 13.57 12.30
CA LEU A 302 3.94 14.14 13.22
C LEU A 302 2.87 13.12 13.63
N GLN A 303 2.61 12.10 12.80
CA GLN A 303 1.70 11.02 13.11
C GLN A 303 2.28 9.96 14.08
N ARG A 304 3.55 10.09 14.49
CA ARG A 304 4.22 9.26 15.52
C ARG A 304 4.05 7.75 15.29
N THR A 305 4.29 7.30 14.05
CA THR A 305 4.22 5.87 13.68
C THR A 305 5.25 5.03 14.46
N THR A 306 4.91 3.77 14.74
CA THR A 306 5.75 2.80 15.47
C THR A 306 5.74 1.47 14.73
N PHE A 307 6.18 1.49 13.47
CA PHE A 307 6.13 0.34 12.58
C PHE A 307 7.40 -0.52 12.69
N MET A 308 8.58 0.11 12.82
CA MET A 308 9.86 -0.56 12.98
C MET A 308 10.44 -0.33 14.38
N ASP A 309 11.06 -1.36 14.96
CA ASP A 309 11.68 -1.28 16.30
C ASP A 309 12.96 -0.41 16.33
N SER A 310 13.63 -0.28 15.18
CA SER A 310 14.86 0.52 15.06
C SER A 310 14.56 1.95 14.63
N THR A 311 15.30 2.91 15.19
CA THR A 311 15.17 4.34 14.86
C THR A 311 15.47 4.61 13.38
N GLY A 312 16.47 3.95 12.81
CA GLY A 312 16.81 4.04 11.39
C GLY A 312 15.74 3.43 10.49
N GLY A 313 15.22 2.24 10.84
CA GLY A 313 14.14 1.59 10.09
C GLY A 313 12.85 2.39 10.12
N GLU A 314 12.53 3.04 11.24
CA GLU A 314 11.34 3.88 11.36
C GLU A 314 11.48 5.16 10.54
N TRP A 315 12.68 5.77 10.47
CA TRP A 315 12.93 6.87 9.54
C TRP A 315 12.77 6.44 8.08
N LEU A 316 13.32 5.29 7.72
CA LEU A 316 13.20 4.71 6.37
C LEU A 316 11.73 4.44 6.00
N TYR A 317 10.96 3.89 6.93
CA TYR A 317 9.52 3.67 6.76
C TYR A 317 8.77 4.98 6.51
N ARG A 318 9.03 6.02 7.29
CA ARG A 318 8.38 7.34 7.11
C ARG A 318 8.79 8.01 5.79
N ALA A 319 10.05 7.84 5.37
CA ALA A 319 10.54 8.28 4.07
C ALA A 319 9.80 7.59 2.91
N MET A 320 9.61 6.27 3.01
CA MET A 320 8.83 5.47 2.06
C MET A 320 7.36 5.88 2.04
N VAL A 321 6.74 6.09 3.20
CA VAL A 321 5.36 6.57 3.30
C VAL A 321 5.19 7.92 2.62
N GLY A 322 6.14 8.85 2.83
CA GLY A 322 6.13 10.15 2.15
C GLY A 322 6.22 10.02 0.63
N LEU A 323 6.96 9.02 0.13
CA LEU A 323 7.03 8.70 -1.29
C LEU A 323 5.71 8.13 -1.83
N VAL A 324 5.08 7.19 -1.10
CA VAL A 324 3.76 6.65 -1.47
C VAL A 324 2.73 7.78 -1.50
N TRP A 325 2.72 8.65 -0.48
CA TRP A 325 1.82 9.83 -0.40
C TRP A 325 2.06 10.87 -1.49
N TYR A 326 3.19 10.86 -2.19
CA TYR A 326 3.37 11.73 -3.35
C TYR A 326 2.43 11.34 -4.52
N PHE A 327 2.07 10.05 -4.59
CA PHE A 327 1.22 9.47 -5.64
C PHE A 327 -0.18 9.10 -5.17
N SER A 328 -0.33 8.49 -3.98
CA SER A 328 -1.60 7.93 -3.51
C SER A 328 -1.78 7.98 -1.99
N TRP A 329 -3.04 8.04 -1.56
CA TRP A 329 -3.40 7.98 -0.15
C TRP A 329 -3.16 6.58 0.43
N PHE A 330 -2.35 6.51 1.48
CA PHE A 330 -2.09 5.30 2.25
C PHE A 330 -2.29 5.58 3.73
N ASN A 331 -2.97 4.70 4.49
CA ASN A 331 -3.20 4.94 5.91
C ASN A 331 -2.14 4.22 6.77
N VAL A 332 -1.58 4.95 7.72
CA VAL A 332 -0.26 4.64 8.32
C VAL A 332 -0.29 4.72 9.84
N ALA A 333 -1.33 5.33 10.42
CA ALA A 333 -1.44 5.55 11.85
C ALA A 333 -2.90 5.41 12.31
N GLU A 334 -3.07 4.94 13.55
CA GLU A 334 -4.35 4.80 14.23
C GLU A 334 -5.01 6.17 14.51
N GLY A 335 -6.35 6.23 14.55
CA GLY A 335 -7.13 7.43 14.90
C GLY A 335 -8.08 7.94 13.81
N ARG A 336 -8.27 9.27 13.72
CA ARG A 336 -9.24 9.96 12.81
C ARG A 336 -8.90 9.83 11.33
N THR A 337 -9.09 8.64 10.77
CA THR A 337 -8.78 8.30 9.38
C THR A 337 -9.49 9.21 8.38
N ARG A 338 -10.74 9.60 8.64
CA ARG A 338 -11.53 10.47 7.75
C ARG A 338 -10.98 11.89 7.66
N CYS A 339 -10.69 12.54 8.80
CA CYS A 339 -10.13 13.89 8.80
C CYS A 339 -8.75 13.92 8.16
N ARG A 340 -7.89 12.93 8.43
CA ARG A 340 -6.56 12.82 7.81
C ARG A 340 -6.66 12.63 6.29
N ALA A 341 -7.57 11.76 5.84
CA ALA A 341 -7.80 11.54 4.42
C ALA A 341 -8.35 12.80 3.73
N LEU A 342 -9.19 13.59 4.40
CA LEU A 342 -9.67 14.87 3.89
C LEU A 342 -8.52 15.88 3.76
N ILE A 343 -7.71 16.05 4.80
CA ILE A 343 -6.55 16.95 4.79
C ILE A 343 -5.60 16.60 3.63
N TYR A 344 -5.26 15.32 3.48
CA TYR A 344 -4.41 14.86 2.38
C TYR A 344 -5.01 15.18 1.00
N HIS A 345 -6.26 14.80 0.77
CA HIS A 345 -6.88 14.98 -0.53
C HIS A 345 -7.10 16.45 -0.87
N SER A 346 -7.39 17.30 0.11
CA SER A 346 -7.43 18.75 -0.07
C SER A 346 -6.05 19.30 -0.43
N PHE A 347 -5.00 18.91 0.31
CA PHE A 347 -3.62 19.33 0.03
C PHE A 347 -3.16 18.91 -1.38
N MET A 348 -3.41 17.65 -1.76
CA MET A 348 -3.04 17.13 -3.08
C MET A 348 -3.89 17.71 -4.21
N ALA A 349 -5.14 18.07 -3.95
CA ALA A 349 -5.97 18.78 -4.93
C ALA A 349 -5.42 20.18 -5.20
N VAL A 350 -5.04 20.92 -4.16
CA VAL A 350 -4.40 22.25 -4.30
C VAL A 350 -3.11 22.14 -5.11
N ASP A 351 -2.24 21.18 -4.78
CA ASP A 351 -1.01 20.94 -5.55
C ASP A 351 -1.30 20.61 -7.02
N SER A 352 -2.29 19.76 -7.29
CA SER A 352 -2.67 19.38 -8.65
C SER A 352 -3.20 20.59 -9.45
N VAL A 353 -3.95 21.48 -8.81
CA VAL A 353 -4.40 22.75 -9.43
C VAL A 353 -3.20 23.64 -9.75
N ILE A 354 -2.26 23.82 -8.82
CA ILE A 354 -1.05 24.64 -9.05
C ILE A 354 -0.25 24.09 -10.23
N VAL A 355 -0.01 22.79 -10.24
CA VAL A 355 0.75 22.09 -11.29
C VAL A 355 0.09 22.22 -12.66
N VAL A 356 -1.21 21.91 -12.76
CA VAL A 356 -1.94 21.97 -14.04
C VAL A 356 -2.08 23.41 -14.53
N SER A 357 -2.29 24.38 -13.63
CA SER A 357 -2.37 25.80 -13.99
C SER A 357 -1.02 26.32 -14.47
N THR A 358 0.09 25.89 -13.85
CA THR A 358 1.45 26.24 -14.29
C THR A 358 1.70 25.71 -15.70
N TRP A 359 1.32 24.45 -15.97
CA TRP A 359 1.41 23.89 -17.32
C TRP A 359 0.56 24.67 -18.32
N TRP A 360 -0.67 25.01 -17.96
CA TRP A 360 -1.58 25.77 -18.83
C TRP A 360 -1.00 27.13 -19.22
N CYS A 361 -0.49 27.89 -18.24
CA CYS A 361 0.05 29.23 -18.47
C CYS A 361 1.35 29.23 -19.27
N LEU A 362 2.16 28.17 -19.17
CA LEU A 362 3.48 28.09 -19.81
C LEU A 362 3.48 27.27 -21.11
N SER A 363 2.35 26.67 -21.49
CA SER A 363 2.25 25.90 -22.72
C SER A 363 2.11 26.82 -23.93
N GLU A 364 3.21 27.02 -24.67
CA GLU A 364 3.26 27.88 -25.86
C GLU A 364 2.84 27.18 -27.17
N SER A 365 2.64 25.85 -27.16
CA SER A 365 2.28 25.09 -28.36
C SER A 365 0.80 25.27 -28.73
N GLU A 366 0.53 25.85 -29.91
CA GLU A 366 -0.83 26.06 -30.43
C GLU A 366 -1.63 24.74 -30.56
N GLU A 367 -0.97 23.63 -30.96
CA GLU A 367 -1.60 22.31 -31.01
C GLU A 367 -2.00 21.82 -29.62
N MET A 368 -1.12 22.01 -28.62
CA MET A 368 -1.40 21.60 -27.24
C MET A 368 -2.53 22.42 -26.62
N GLN A 369 -2.62 23.71 -26.92
CA GLN A 369 -3.69 24.60 -26.44
C GLN A 369 -5.09 24.18 -26.94
N LEU A 370 -5.18 23.56 -28.13
CA LEU A 370 -6.45 23.02 -28.65
C LEU A 370 -6.97 21.83 -27.84
N TYR A 371 -6.07 20.94 -27.40
CA TYR A 371 -6.42 19.75 -26.61
C TYR A 371 -6.43 19.98 -25.10
N ALA A 372 -5.76 21.04 -24.63
CA ALA A 372 -5.65 21.40 -23.23
C ALA A 372 -6.98 21.40 -22.45
N PRO A 373 -8.09 22.03 -22.91
CA PRO A 373 -9.33 22.06 -22.13
C PRO A 373 -9.93 20.67 -21.95
N TRP A 374 -9.82 19.79 -22.95
CA TRP A 374 -10.29 18.41 -22.85
C TRP A 374 -9.45 17.59 -21.86
N LEU A 375 -8.12 17.76 -21.91
CA LEU A 375 -7.19 17.08 -21.01
C LEU A 375 -7.43 17.51 -19.56
N VAL A 376 -7.51 18.82 -19.30
CA VAL A 376 -7.79 19.35 -17.95
C VAL A 376 -9.17 18.92 -17.45
N SER A 377 -10.19 18.97 -18.32
CA SER A 377 -11.53 18.50 -17.95
C SER A 377 -11.53 17.01 -17.60
N ALA A 378 -10.83 16.17 -18.37
CA ALA A 378 -10.69 14.75 -18.08
C ALA A 378 -9.99 14.49 -16.73
N LEU A 379 -8.96 15.27 -16.39
CA LEU A 379 -8.28 15.17 -15.10
C LEU A 379 -9.17 15.58 -13.92
N ILE A 380 -9.96 16.65 -14.08
CA ILE A 380 -10.91 17.10 -13.06
C ILE A 380 -11.99 16.03 -12.87
N VAL A 381 -12.63 15.57 -13.96
CA VAL A 381 -13.67 14.54 -13.93
C VAL A 381 -13.13 13.25 -13.32
N SER A 382 -11.93 12.81 -13.70
CA SER A 382 -11.29 11.62 -13.14
C SER A 382 -11.07 11.74 -11.62
N ASN A 383 -10.55 12.87 -11.16
CA ASN A 383 -10.35 13.12 -9.72
C ASN A 383 -11.66 13.15 -8.93
N LEU A 384 -12.67 13.86 -9.44
CA LEU A 384 -13.98 13.94 -8.79
C LEU A 384 -14.67 12.58 -8.75
N LEU A 385 -14.65 11.82 -9.85
CA LEU A 385 -15.20 10.48 -9.92
C LEU A 385 -14.45 9.52 -8.99
N GLY A 386 -13.12 9.59 -8.95
CA GLY A 386 -12.30 8.81 -8.02
C GLY A 386 -12.64 9.09 -6.56
N LEU A 387 -12.78 10.36 -6.18
CA LEU A 387 -13.21 10.74 -4.82
C LEU A 387 -14.64 10.27 -4.51
N LEU A 388 -15.57 10.38 -5.47
CA LEU A 388 -16.95 9.89 -5.32
C LEU A 388 -16.97 8.37 -5.10
N LEU A 389 -16.25 7.60 -5.91
CA LEU A 389 -16.13 6.15 -5.76
C LEU A 389 -15.47 5.77 -4.43
N LYS A 390 -14.48 6.55 -3.97
CA LYS A 390 -13.89 6.37 -2.64
C LYS A 390 -14.95 6.57 -1.55
N LEU A 391 -15.74 7.65 -1.61
CA LEU A 391 -16.82 7.90 -0.65
C LEU A 391 -17.87 6.77 -0.66
N LEU A 392 -18.28 6.33 -1.84
CA LEU A 392 -19.20 5.20 -2.02
C LEU A 392 -18.63 3.91 -1.43
N TYR A 393 -17.34 3.64 -1.63
CA TYR A 393 -16.67 2.51 -1.00
C TYR A 393 -16.68 2.60 0.52
N TYR A 394 -16.34 3.76 1.09
CA TYR A 394 -16.33 3.95 2.54
C TYR A 394 -17.72 3.92 3.18
N HIS A 395 -18.76 4.29 2.42
CA HIS A 395 -20.13 4.23 2.86
C HIS A 395 -20.71 2.81 2.80
N SER A 396 -20.53 2.10 1.68
CA SER A 396 -21.25 0.84 1.41
C SER A 396 -20.42 -0.42 1.63
N PHE A 397 -19.09 -0.35 1.53
CA PHE A 397 -18.23 -1.54 1.44
C PHE A 397 -17.10 -1.59 2.50
N HIS A 398 -16.91 -0.54 3.29
CA HIS A 398 -15.86 -0.51 4.32
C HIS A 398 -16.29 -1.34 5.54
N PRO A 399 -15.54 -2.39 5.91
CA PRO A 399 -15.81 -3.15 7.11
C PRO A 399 -15.37 -2.33 8.31
N THR A 400 -16.33 -1.85 9.10
CA THR A 400 -16.06 -1.39 10.46
C THR A 400 -16.10 -2.61 11.38
N LEU A 401 -15.06 -2.82 12.18
CA LEU A 401 -15.13 -3.77 13.29
C LEU A 401 -16.05 -3.16 14.35
N ALA A 402 -17.27 -3.68 14.48
CA ALA A 402 -18.11 -3.40 15.63
C ALA A 402 -17.52 -4.16 16.81
N LEU A 403 -17.17 -3.46 17.90
CA LEU A 403 -16.91 -4.16 19.16
C LEU A 403 -18.20 -4.89 19.57
N PRO A 404 -18.14 -6.17 19.99
CA PRO A 404 -19.31 -6.82 20.57
C PRO A 404 -19.78 -5.99 21.78
N PRO A 405 -21.09 -5.74 21.94
CA PRO A 405 -21.61 -5.29 23.23
C PRO A 405 -21.27 -6.37 24.26
N ALA A 406 -20.75 -5.95 25.41
CA ALA A 406 -20.43 -6.85 26.50
C ALA A 406 -21.64 -7.76 26.77
N ALA A 407 -21.48 -9.07 26.58
CA ALA A 407 -22.45 -10.03 27.08
C ALA A 407 -22.50 -9.83 28.60
N GLY A 408 -23.69 -9.47 29.09
CA GLY A 408 -23.89 -9.04 30.47
C GLY A 408 -23.53 -10.14 31.46
N GLU A 409 -22.92 -9.72 32.58
CA GLU A 409 -23.24 -10.11 33.95
C GLU A 409 -22.38 -9.27 34.90
N ASP A 410 -23.06 -8.43 35.69
CA ASP A 410 -22.63 -7.72 36.90
C ASP A 410 -21.16 -7.89 37.36
N ALA A 411 -20.24 -7.14 36.75
CA ALA A 411 -18.88 -6.97 37.26
C ALA A 411 -18.57 -5.47 37.41
N PRO A 412 -17.99 -5.03 38.54
CA PRO A 412 -17.88 -3.62 38.88
C PRO A 412 -17.08 -2.85 37.82
N ASP A 413 -17.68 -1.73 37.38
CA ASP A 413 -17.17 -0.81 36.38
C ASP A 413 -15.78 -0.28 36.75
N ASN A 414 -14.73 -0.94 36.27
CA ASN A 414 -13.43 -0.31 36.09
C ASN A 414 -12.57 -1.09 35.09
N GLN A 415 -12.48 -0.58 33.86
CA GLN A 415 -11.36 -0.74 32.92
C GLN A 415 -10.97 -2.15 32.41
N VAL A 416 -11.58 -3.25 32.86
CA VAL A 416 -11.09 -4.60 32.53
C VAL A 416 -11.63 -5.15 31.19
N SER A 417 -12.83 -4.75 30.75
CA SER A 417 -13.47 -5.34 29.55
C SER A 417 -12.85 -4.89 28.20
N PHE A 418 -12.40 -3.64 28.11
CA PHE A 418 -11.78 -3.13 26.88
C PHE A 418 -10.29 -3.54 26.75
N ARG A 419 -9.61 -3.72 27.89
CA ARG A 419 -8.26 -4.29 27.92
C ARG A 419 -8.26 -5.76 27.52
N SER A 420 -9.25 -6.55 27.90
CA SER A 420 -9.28 -7.97 27.54
C SER A 420 -9.47 -8.19 26.04
N PHE A 421 -10.34 -7.44 25.34
CA PHE A 421 -10.50 -7.57 23.88
C PHE A 421 -9.28 -7.05 23.11
N SER A 422 -8.72 -5.89 23.49
CA SER A 422 -7.48 -5.43 22.86
C SER A 422 -6.34 -6.42 23.10
N VAL A 423 -6.22 -7.03 24.28
CA VAL A 423 -5.24 -8.08 24.59
C VAL A 423 -5.50 -9.38 23.82
N GLN A 424 -6.76 -9.78 23.63
CA GLN A 424 -7.14 -11.04 22.98
C GLN A 424 -7.02 -10.95 21.47
N ALA A 425 -7.40 -9.83 20.89
CA ALA A 425 -7.15 -9.53 19.49
C ALA A 425 -5.64 -9.30 19.27
N SER A 426 -4.93 -8.63 20.20
CA SER A 426 -3.45 -8.57 20.21
C SER A 426 -2.81 -9.96 20.30
N TYR A 427 -3.44 -10.93 20.96
CA TYR A 427 -2.95 -12.32 21.07
C TYR A 427 -3.18 -13.09 19.76
N LEU A 428 -4.33 -12.91 19.11
CA LEU A 428 -4.62 -13.43 17.76
C LEU A 428 -3.64 -12.87 16.72
N TRP A 429 -3.40 -11.56 16.74
CA TRP A 429 -2.42 -10.90 15.87
C TRP A 429 -0.97 -11.22 16.23
N ARG A 430 -0.67 -11.62 17.48
CA ARG A 430 0.68 -12.03 17.91
C ARG A 430 1.18 -13.27 17.18
N ARG A 431 0.26 -14.16 16.77
CA ARG A 431 0.56 -15.35 15.94
C ARG A 431 0.59 -15.06 14.43
N GLN A 432 0.15 -13.88 14.01
CA GLN A 432 0.10 -13.46 12.61
C GLN A 432 1.21 -12.44 12.30
N ASN A 433 1.31 -12.01 11.04
CA ASN A 433 2.31 -11.02 10.64
C ASN A 433 2.06 -9.68 11.35
N LYS A 434 2.86 -9.36 12.37
CA LYS A 434 2.74 -8.14 13.19
C LYS A 434 2.74 -6.85 12.36
N ARG A 435 3.50 -6.83 11.26
CA ARG A 435 3.63 -5.67 10.36
C ARG A 435 2.31 -5.38 9.66
N MET A 436 1.74 -6.39 8.99
CA MET A 436 0.45 -6.23 8.34
C MET A 436 -0.70 -6.09 9.35
N ALA A 437 -0.60 -6.70 10.54
CA ALA A 437 -1.57 -6.50 11.61
C ALA A 437 -1.59 -5.04 12.11
N TYR A 438 -0.42 -4.37 12.21
CA TYR A 438 -0.34 -2.94 12.52
C TYR A 438 -1.04 -2.08 11.46
N HIS A 439 -0.84 -2.38 10.18
CA HIS A 439 -1.60 -1.68 9.14
C HIS A 439 -3.10 -2.00 9.26
N ALA A 440 -3.48 -3.24 9.52
CA ALA A 440 -4.88 -3.63 9.63
C ALA A 440 -5.58 -2.89 10.79
N SER A 441 -4.88 -2.69 11.92
CA SER A 441 -5.38 -1.89 13.04
C SER A 441 -5.60 -0.44 12.63
N CYS A 442 -4.65 0.17 11.92
CA CYS A 442 -4.78 1.53 11.42
C CYS A 442 -6.01 1.72 10.52
N PHE A 443 -6.38 0.70 9.73
CA PHE A 443 -7.48 0.78 8.76
C PHE A 443 -8.86 0.43 9.31
N TYR A 444 -8.97 -0.56 10.20
CA TYR A 444 -10.28 -1.15 10.55
C TYR A 444 -10.71 -0.93 12.00
N VAL A 445 -9.80 -0.61 12.91
CA VAL A 445 -10.14 -0.42 14.33
C VAL A 445 -10.70 0.99 14.53
N PRO A 446 -11.96 1.13 15.00
CA PRO A 446 -12.54 2.44 15.26
C PRO A 446 -11.87 3.14 16.46
N GLU A 447 -12.03 4.47 16.50
CA GLU A 447 -11.46 5.38 17.50
C GLU A 447 -11.76 4.89 18.94
N HIS A 448 -10.76 4.92 19.83
CA HIS A 448 -11.06 4.87 21.27
C HIS A 448 -11.92 6.09 21.61
N PRO A 449 -13.09 5.94 22.24
CA PRO A 449 -13.74 7.10 22.82
C PRO A 449 -12.74 7.78 23.75
N PRO A 450 -12.70 9.13 23.80
CA PRO A 450 -11.93 9.80 24.84
C PRO A 450 -12.37 9.23 26.20
N PRO A 451 -11.46 9.07 27.17
CA PRO A 451 -11.89 8.66 28.50
C PRO A 451 -12.97 9.65 28.91
N GLU A 452 -14.18 9.13 29.10
CA GLU A 452 -15.28 9.86 29.73
C GLU A 452 -14.68 10.55 30.96
N LYS A 453 -14.92 11.86 31.10
CA LYS A 453 -14.40 12.65 32.22
C LYS A 453 -14.71 11.83 33.47
N ARG A 454 -13.68 11.24 34.09
CA ARG A 454 -13.86 10.46 35.31
C ARG A 454 -14.51 11.43 36.30
N ASN A 455 -15.78 11.20 36.64
CA ASN A 455 -16.35 11.75 37.85
C ASN A 455 -15.54 11.13 38.98
N ILE A 456 -14.49 11.82 39.41
CA ILE A 456 -13.74 11.47 40.59
C ILE A 456 -14.71 11.74 41.74
N SER A 457 -15.34 10.70 42.27
CA SER A 457 -16.06 10.79 43.53
C SER A 457 -15.04 10.69 44.65
N VAL A 458 -14.95 11.74 45.46
CA VAL A 458 -14.10 11.76 46.65
C VAL A 458 -15.00 11.46 47.84
N SER A 459 -14.69 10.39 48.56
CA SER A 459 -15.35 10.01 49.80
C SER A 459 -14.60 10.63 50.97
N TRP A 460 -15.28 11.47 51.75
CA TRP A 460 -14.77 12.02 53.01
C TRP A 460 -15.93 12.12 54.00
N GLY A 461 -15.75 11.58 55.22
CA GLY A 461 -16.74 11.72 56.29
C GLY A 461 -18.11 11.09 56.04
N GLY A 462 -18.18 9.90 55.44
CA GLY A 462 -19.43 9.13 55.33
C GLY A 462 -20.40 9.56 54.21
N GLY A 463 -20.01 10.52 53.36
CA GLY A 463 -20.75 10.89 52.14
C GLY A 463 -19.87 10.81 50.88
N THR A 464 -20.45 10.36 49.77
CA THR A 464 -19.85 10.40 48.42
C THR A 464 -20.31 11.66 47.68
N TYR A 465 -19.37 12.50 47.26
CA TYR A 465 -19.66 13.74 46.53
C TYR A 465 -19.08 13.67 45.11
N GLU A 466 -19.90 13.98 44.09
CA GLU A 466 -19.45 14.13 42.69
C GLU A 466 -18.93 15.55 42.46
N LEU A 467 -17.68 15.66 41.98
CA LEU A 467 -17.01 16.94 41.70
C LEU A 467 -17.73 17.82 40.66
N SER A 468 -18.53 17.22 39.77
CA SER A 468 -19.32 17.93 38.75
C SER A 468 -20.45 18.79 39.33
N LYS A 469 -20.91 18.52 40.56
CA LYS A 469 -21.99 19.27 41.24
C LYS A 469 -21.50 20.40 42.14
N LEU A 470 -20.20 20.45 42.44
CA LEU A 470 -19.62 21.51 43.28
C LEU A 470 -19.32 22.79 42.49
N GLU A 471 -19.09 22.70 41.17
CA GLU A 471 -18.87 23.87 40.31
C GLU A 471 -20.15 24.67 40.02
N GLU A 472 -21.33 24.05 40.07
CA GLU A 472 -22.62 24.76 39.88
C GLU A 472 -23.10 25.55 41.11
N GLY A 473 -22.49 25.35 42.29
CA GLY A 473 -22.83 26.06 43.53
C GLY A 473 -21.91 27.25 43.86
N MET A 474 -20.96 27.57 42.99
CA MET A 474 -19.97 28.64 43.17
C MET A 474 -20.03 29.72 42.07
N GLN A 475 -21.19 29.84 41.41
CA GLN A 475 -21.66 31.07 40.76
C GLN A 475 -22.86 31.59 41.54
#